data_AF-E1YMV2-F1
#
_entry.id   AF-E1YMV2-F1
#
_cell.length_a   1.000
_cell.length_b   1.000
_cell.length_c   1.000
_cell.angle_alpha   90.00
_cell.angle_beta   90.00
_cell.angle_gamma   90.00
#
_symmetry.space_group_name_H-M   'P 1'
#
loop_
_entity.id
_entity.type
_entity.pdbx_description
1 polymer ?
#
loop_
_entity_poly.entity_id
_entity_poly.type
_entity_poly.pdbx_seq_one_letter_code
_entity_poly.pdbx_strand_id
1 'polypeptide(L)'
;MAENTHKINAELKEYIRLLRDSCNLYAVILFGSYAQDMAREYSDIDIAVFSEDFGKDPFSEMKGLLKLRRKINPDIEPLPFSKQVFFEHGKAEFVSEILTKGKLIYKEGQIYIVRRRQNRLSQRGYNLNATWYKSKKQLFQFFRISPQFIWLAFKCYFVEF
;
A
#
# COMPACT_ATOMS: atom_id res chain seq x y z
N MET A 1 11.90 26.28 -5.22
CA MET A 1 10.91 25.15 -5.08
C MET A 1 11.16 23.97 -6.02
N ALA A 2 11.44 24.14 -7.33
CA ALA A 2 11.68 23.00 -8.23
C ALA A 2 12.91 22.14 -7.86
N GLU A 3 13.98 22.78 -7.39
CA GLU A 3 15.21 22.10 -6.96
C GLU A 3 15.00 21.14 -5.79
N ASN A 4 14.20 21.52 -4.79
CA ASN A 4 13.91 20.68 -3.63
C ASN A 4 13.14 19.39 -4.01
N THR A 5 12.29 19.44 -5.04
CA THR A 5 11.55 18.25 -5.50
C THR A 5 12.45 17.17 -6.09
N HIS A 6 13.54 17.55 -6.75
CA HIS A 6 14.50 16.57 -7.28
C HIS A 6 15.28 15.88 -6.16
N LYS A 7 15.70 16.65 -5.15
CA LYS A 7 16.37 16.13 -3.95
C LYS A 7 15.47 15.14 -3.20
N ILE A 8 14.24 15.54 -2.88
CA ILE A 8 13.27 14.67 -2.17
C ILE A 8 12.97 13.39 -2.96
N ASN A 9 12.83 13.49 -4.28
CA ASN A 9 12.64 12.30 -5.12
C ASN A 9 13.84 11.33 -5.06
N ALA A 10 15.07 11.85 -4.97
CA ALA A 10 16.25 11.02 -4.82
C ALA A 10 16.28 10.35 -3.43
N GLU A 11 15.99 11.11 -2.37
CA GLU A 11 15.89 10.62 -0.99
C GLU A 11 14.82 9.54 -0.83
N LEU A 12 13.61 9.75 -1.38
CA LEU A 12 12.54 8.76 -1.35
C LEU A 12 12.91 7.47 -2.09
N LYS A 13 13.58 7.58 -3.24
CA LYS A 13 14.07 6.40 -3.99
C LYS A 13 15.08 5.61 -3.17
N GLU A 14 16.01 6.29 -2.54
CA GLU A 14 17.03 5.66 -1.72
C GLU A 14 16.41 5.04 -0.45
N TYR A 15 15.43 5.71 0.15
CA TYR A 15 14.69 5.14 1.27
C TYR A 15 13.90 3.89 0.86
N ILE A 16 13.21 3.90 -0.30
CA ILE A 16 12.54 2.71 -0.85
C ILE A 16 13.54 1.56 -1.06
N ARG A 17 14.76 1.85 -1.50
CA ARG A 17 15.82 0.83 -1.64
C ARG A 17 16.13 0.18 -0.29
N LEU A 18 16.38 0.99 0.75
CA LEU A 18 16.61 0.47 2.11
C LEU A 18 15.43 -0.33 2.64
N LEU A 19 14.20 0.10 2.37
CA LEU A 19 13.00 -0.63 2.77
C LEU A 19 12.95 -2.02 2.13
N ARG A 20 13.18 -2.11 0.82
CA ARG A 20 13.19 -3.38 0.08
C ARG A 20 14.25 -4.35 0.58
N ASP A 21 15.40 -3.85 1.02
CA ASP A 21 16.47 -4.67 1.58
C ASP A 21 16.15 -5.15 3.02
N SER A 22 15.19 -4.51 3.69
CA SER A 22 14.87 -4.74 5.11
C SER A 22 13.59 -5.54 5.38
N CYS A 23 12.62 -5.48 4.46
CA CYS A 23 11.33 -6.17 4.60
C CYS A 23 10.73 -6.53 3.25
N ASN A 24 9.74 -7.42 3.26
CA ASN A 24 8.94 -7.77 2.09
C ASN A 24 7.98 -6.62 1.74
N LEU A 25 8.51 -5.63 1.03
CA LEU A 25 7.84 -4.37 0.74
C LEU A 25 6.79 -4.53 -0.36
N TYR A 26 5.53 -4.24 -0.03
CA TYR A 26 4.41 -4.31 -0.96
C TYR A 26 4.15 -2.97 -1.66
N ALA A 27 3.98 -1.88 -0.91
CA ALA A 27 3.69 -0.56 -1.47
C ALA A 27 4.21 0.57 -0.58
N VAL A 28 4.51 1.71 -1.19
CA VAL A 28 4.81 2.97 -0.48
C VAL A 28 4.00 4.10 -1.08
N ILE A 29 3.32 4.85 -0.23
CA ILE A 29 2.49 5.99 -0.62
C ILE A 29 3.00 7.23 0.10
N LEU A 30 3.31 8.27 -0.67
CA LEU A 30 3.53 9.62 -0.14
C LEU A 30 2.17 10.25 0.12
N PHE A 31 1.91 10.74 1.33
CA PHE A 31 0.66 11.42 1.68
C PHE A 31 0.94 12.79 2.30
N GLY A 32 -0.07 13.38 2.94
CA GLY A 32 0.07 14.67 3.60
C GLY A 32 0.36 15.83 2.65
N SER A 33 1.10 16.82 3.15
CA SER A 33 1.32 18.09 2.46
C SER A 33 2.06 17.95 1.13
N TYR A 34 3.01 17.00 1.02
CA TYR A 34 3.75 16.72 -0.20
C TYR A 34 2.91 16.02 -1.28
N ALA A 35 1.93 15.21 -0.88
CA ALA A 35 0.99 14.63 -1.83
C ALA A 35 0.03 15.68 -2.40
N GLN A 36 -0.33 16.69 -1.61
CA GLN A 36 -1.30 17.73 -2.00
C GLN A 36 -0.66 18.98 -2.62
N ASP A 37 0.66 18.98 -2.83
CA ASP A 37 1.44 20.13 -3.32
C ASP A 37 1.30 21.38 -2.42
N MET A 38 1.01 21.17 -1.13
CA MET A 38 0.88 22.22 -0.10
C MET A 38 2.07 22.27 0.87
N ALA A 39 3.10 21.45 0.62
CA ALA A 39 4.30 21.39 1.46
C ALA A 39 5.05 22.73 1.50
N ARG A 40 5.49 23.10 2.69
CA ARG A 40 6.37 24.25 2.96
C ARG A 40 7.82 23.77 3.13
N GLU A 41 8.75 24.70 3.25
CA GLU A 41 10.20 24.41 3.31
C GLU A 41 10.60 23.44 4.43
N TYR A 42 9.89 23.48 5.56
CA TYR A 42 10.14 22.63 6.73
C TYR A 42 9.01 21.61 6.97
N SER A 43 8.28 21.23 5.91
CA SER A 43 7.24 20.21 6.04
C SER A 43 7.85 18.82 6.13
N ASP A 44 7.29 18.02 7.03
CA ASP A 44 7.53 16.59 7.15
C ASP A 44 7.12 15.84 5.86
N ILE A 45 7.86 14.76 5.54
CA ILE A 45 7.63 13.92 4.36
C ILE A 45 6.91 12.65 4.81
N ASP A 46 5.58 12.74 4.92
CA ASP A 46 4.71 11.65 5.36
C ASP A 46 4.63 10.49 4.35
N ILE A 47 5.02 9.29 4.76
CA ILE A 47 4.94 8.10 3.89
C ILE A 47 4.30 6.90 4.60
N ALA A 48 3.37 6.24 3.91
CA ALA A 48 2.77 5.00 4.37
C ALA A 48 3.50 3.83 3.74
N VAL A 49 3.99 2.90 4.56
CA VAL A 49 4.77 1.74 4.15
C VAL A 49 3.94 0.49 4.37
N PHE A 50 3.55 -0.17 3.29
CA PHE A 50 2.79 -1.41 3.32
C PHE A 50 3.73 -2.59 3.08
N SER A 51 3.74 -3.56 4.00
CA SER A 51 4.58 -4.75 3.92
C SER A 51 3.81 -6.01 4.33
N GLU A 52 4.23 -7.17 3.82
CA GLU A 52 3.75 -8.47 4.30
C GLU A 52 4.23 -8.79 5.72
N ASP A 53 5.32 -8.15 6.16
CA ASP A 53 5.95 -8.41 7.45
C ASP A 53 5.34 -7.58 8.59
N PHE A 54 4.47 -6.62 8.29
CA PHE A 54 3.91 -5.65 9.24
C PHE A 54 2.51 -6.01 9.73
N GLY A 55 2.12 -5.39 10.85
CA GLY A 55 0.82 -5.58 11.51
C GLY A 55 0.85 -6.50 12.73
N LYS A 56 2.05 -6.87 13.20
CA LYS A 56 2.23 -7.69 14.41
C LYS A 56 2.58 -6.81 15.62
N ASP A 57 3.55 -5.92 15.44
CA ASP A 57 3.99 -4.97 16.47
C ASP A 57 4.26 -3.61 15.83
N PRO A 58 3.23 -2.75 15.72
CA PRO A 58 3.35 -1.44 15.08
C PRO A 58 4.45 -0.56 15.70
N PHE A 59 4.73 -0.69 17.00
CA PHE A 59 5.73 0.13 17.66
C PHE A 59 7.15 -0.28 17.26
N SER A 60 7.45 -1.58 17.29
CA SER A 60 8.76 -2.08 16.86
C SER A 60 8.98 -1.90 15.35
N GLU A 61 7.94 -2.12 14.54
CA GLU A 61 7.95 -1.90 13.09
C GLU A 61 8.25 -0.42 12.78
N MET A 62 7.53 0.50 13.42
CA MET A 62 7.77 1.96 13.33
C MET A 62 9.20 2.31 13.69
N LYS A 63 9.70 1.80 14.81
CA LYS A 63 11.08 2.05 15.27
C LYS A 63 12.11 1.58 14.24
N GLY A 64 11.86 0.45 13.57
CA GLY A 64 12.69 -0.05 12.47
C GLY A 64 12.75 0.94 11.30
N LEU A 65 11.59 1.41 10.85
CA LEU A 65 11.48 2.40 9.78
C LEU A 65 12.18 3.73 10.15
N LEU A 66 11.93 4.23 11.36
CA LEU A 66 12.60 5.42 11.91
C LEU A 66 14.12 5.24 12.06
N LYS A 67 14.62 4.02 12.20
CA LYS A 67 16.07 3.76 12.20
C LYS A 67 16.65 3.83 10.79
N LEU A 68 15.93 3.35 9.78
CA LEU A 68 16.35 3.42 8.39
C LEU A 68 16.38 4.87 7.88
N ARG A 69 15.38 5.69 8.22
CA ARG A 69 15.29 7.07 7.71
C ARG A 69 16.50 7.94 8.07
N ARG A 70 17.12 7.68 9.23
CA ARG A 70 18.28 8.43 9.73
C ARG A 70 19.49 8.41 8.79
N LYS A 71 19.57 7.41 7.92
CA LYS A 71 20.64 7.31 6.91
C LYS A 71 20.42 8.26 5.72
N ILE A 72 19.19 8.73 5.54
CA ILE A 72 18.73 9.43 4.34
C ILE A 72 18.31 10.85 4.68
N ASN A 73 17.19 11.01 5.40
CA ASN A 73 16.61 12.29 5.75
C ASN A 73 15.74 12.11 7.02
N PRO A 74 16.03 12.82 8.12
CA PRO A 74 15.25 12.74 9.36
C PRO A 74 13.81 13.23 9.23
N ASP A 75 13.50 14.05 8.21
CA ASP A 75 12.17 14.64 7.95
C ASP A 75 11.21 13.64 7.28
N ILE A 76 11.68 12.45 6.88
CA ILE A 76 10.82 11.38 6.36
C ILE A 76 10.03 10.77 7.52
N GLU A 77 8.70 10.79 7.49
CA GLU A 77 7.86 10.23 8.56
C GLU A 77 7.14 8.97 8.09
N PRO A 78 7.76 7.79 8.28
CA PRO A 78 7.18 6.54 7.83
C PRO A 78 6.13 6.03 8.81
N LEU A 79 5.00 5.53 8.32
CA LEU A 79 4.01 4.77 9.10
C LEU A 79 3.91 3.33 8.57
N PRO A 80 4.06 2.30 9.41
CA PRO A 80 3.93 0.90 9.01
C PRO A 80 2.46 0.49 8.90
N PHE A 81 2.14 -0.25 7.84
CA PHE A 81 0.85 -0.89 7.65
C PHE A 81 1.04 -2.31 7.11
N SER A 82 0.17 -3.24 7.53
CA SER A 82 0.15 -4.56 6.91
C SER A 82 -0.37 -4.48 5.47
N LYS A 83 0.05 -5.40 4.62
CA LYS A 83 -0.48 -5.54 3.26
C LYS A 83 -2.01 -5.71 3.25
N GLN A 84 -2.59 -6.34 4.26
CA GLN A 84 -4.04 -6.54 4.35
C GLN A 84 -4.80 -5.22 4.46
N VAL A 85 -4.29 -4.26 5.25
CA VAL A 85 -4.89 -2.93 5.42
C VAL A 85 -5.02 -2.17 4.10
N PHE A 86 -4.12 -2.41 3.14
CA PHE A 86 -4.21 -1.85 1.80
C PHE A 86 -5.48 -2.30 1.04
N PHE A 87 -5.88 -3.57 1.22
CA PHE A 87 -7.02 -4.17 0.51
C PHE A 87 -8.35 -3.99 1.22
N GLU A 88 -8.33 -3.81 2.54
CA GLU A 88 -9.54 -3.58 3.33
C GLU A 88 -10.16 -2.20 3.11
N HIS A 89 -9.61 -1.40 2.20
CA HIS A 89 -10.07 -0.06 1.84
C HIS A 89 -10.31 0.85 3.05
N GLY A 90 -9.44 0.72 4.07
CA GLY A 90 -9.43 1.60 5.22
C GLY A 90 -10.79 1.70 5.92
N LYS A 91 -11.18 0.65 6.66
CA LYS A 91 -12.22 0.78 7.69
C LYS A 91 -11.94 1.97 8.63
N ALA A 92 -10.66 2.32 8.78
CA ALA A 92 -10.21 3.57 9.39
C ALA A 92 -10.12 4.69 8.35
N GLU A 93 -10.79 5.81 8.64
CA GLU A 93 -10.85 7.02 7.80
C GLU A 93 -9.47 7.50 7.35
N PHE A 94 -8.48 7.42 8.23
CA PHE A 94 -7.10 7.83 7.95
C PHE A 94 -6.43 7.01 6.82
N VAL A 95 -6.60 5.70 6.82
CA VAL A 95 -6.03 4.82 5.77
C VAL A 95 -6.73 5.09 4.44
N SER A 96 -8.04 5.33 4.48
CA SER A 96 -8.81 5.68 3.28
C SER A 96 -8.30 6.98 2.67
N GLU A 97 -8.00 8.00 3.48
CA GLU A 97 -7.37 9.24 3.01
C GLU A 97 -6.02 9.00 2.34
N ILE A 98 -5.15 8.20 2.94
CA ILE A 98 -3.84 7.84 2.37
C ILE A 98 -4.01 7.19 0.99
N LEU A 99 -4.89 6.20 0.87
CA LEU A 99 -5.10 5.46 -0.36
C LEU A 99 -5.75 6.32 -1.46
N THR A 100 -6.62 7.27 -1.10
CA THR A 100 -7.38 8.08 -2.05
C THR A 100 -6.66 9.35 -2.49
N LYS A 101 -6.04 10.07 -1.55
CA LYS A 101 -5.38 11.37 -1.79
C LYS A 101 -3.87 11.26 -1.95
N GLY A 102 -3.26 10.17 -1.48
CA GLY A 102 -1.83 9.96 -1.57
C GLY A 102 -1.32 9.76 -3.00
N LYS A 103 -0.01 9.86 -3.16
CA LYS A 103 0.73 9.56 -4.39
C LYS A 103 1.44 8.22 -4.20
N LEU A 104 1.06 7.21 -4.98
CA LEU A 104 1.76 5.92 -5.00
C LEU A 104 3.17 6.10 -5.57
N ILE A 105 4.20 5.81 -4.78
CA ILE A 105 5.62 5.99 -5.16
C ILE A 105 6.36 4.67 -5.33
N TYR A 106 5.82 3.57 -4.78
CA TYR A 106 6.31 2.22 -5.02
C TYR A 106 5.17 1.20 -4.94
N LYS A 107 5.18 0.18 -5.79
CA LYS A 107 4.32 -1.01 -5.67
C LYS A 107 4.97 -2.22 -6.34
N GLU A 108 5.10 -3.34 -5.60
CA GLU A 108 5.48 -4.66 -6.16
C GLU A 108 6.69 -4.60 -7.11
N GLY A 109 7.78 -3.97 -6.69
CA GLY A 109 9.02 -3.84 -7.47
C GLY A 109 9.06 -2.65 -8.44
N GLN A 110 7.95 -1.97 -8.68
CA GLN A 110 7.88 -0.78 -9.53
C GLN A 110 8.04 0.50 -8.71
N ILE A 111 8.97 1.37 -9.11
CA ILE A 111 9.16 2.70 -8.53
C ILE A 111 8.51 3.73 -9.44
N TYR A 112 7.71 4.62 -8.86
CA TYR A 112 7.07 5.73 -9.56
C TYR A 112 7.73 7.05 -9.15
N ILE A 113 8.19 7.82 -10.15
CA ILE A 113 8.79 9.13 -9.91
C ILE A 113 7.67 10.12 -9.54
N VAL A 114 7.80 10.85 -8.43
CA VAL A 114 6.89 11.95 -8.10
C VAL A 114 7.14 13.10 -9.08
N ARG A 115 6.37 13.11 -10.18
CA ARG A 115 6.34 14.25 -11.10
C ARG A 115 5.36 15.30 -10.57
N ARG A 116 5.76 16.59 -10.60
CA ARG A 116 4.92 17.75 -10.22
C ARG A 116 3.62 17.87 -11.01
N ARG A 117 3.48 17.17 -12.14
CA ARG A 117 2.33 17.30 -13.04
C ARG A 117 1.54 15.98 -13.08
N GLN A 118 0.45 15.98 -12.33
CA GLN A 118 -0.69 15.06 -12.35
C GLN A 118 -0.43 13.55 -12.39
N ASN A 119 -0.75 12.89 -11.28
CA ASN A 119 -1.61 11.70 -11.31
C ASN A 119 -2.40 11.67 -9.99
N ARG A 120 -3.60 12.27 -9.99
CA ARG A 120 -4.63 11.84 -9.04
C ARG A 120 -4.88 10.36 -9.37
N LEU A 121 -4.85 9.48 -8.38
CA LEU A 121 -5.02 8.03 -8.51
C LEU A 121 -6.39 7.60 -9.10
N SER A 122 -7.19 8.52 -9.67
CA SER A 122 -8.55 8.26 -10.15
C SER A 122 -8.74 8.12 -11.66
N GLN A 123 -7.73 8.29 -12.54
CA GLN A 123 -8.00 8.40 -13.99
C GLN A 123 -7.16 7.50 -14.93
N ARG A 124 -6.23 6.67 -14.44
CA ARG A 124 -5.52 5.68 -15.28
C ARG A 124 -5.56 4.28 -14.68
N GLY A 125 -6.64 3.56 -14.96
CA GLY A 125 -6.58 2.11 -15.21
C GLY A 125 -6.28 1.15 -14.06
N TYR A 126 -6.15 1.60 -12.80
CA TYR A 126 -6.11 0.71 -11.64
C TYR A 126 -7.40 0.82 -10.84
N ASN A 127 -8.46 0.27 -11.41
CA ASN A 127 -9.70 0.04 -10.70
C ASN A 127 -9.47 -1.15 -9.74
N LEU A 128 -9.02 -0.87 -8.51
CA LEU A 128 -8.81 -1.88 -7.46
C LEU A 128 -10.07 -2.72 -7.18
N ASN A 129 -11.25 -2.22 -7.57
CA ASN A 129 -12.53 -2.90 -7.43
C ASN A 129 -12.93 -3.75 -8.65
N ALA A 130 -12.47 -3.45 -9.87
CA ALA A 130 -12.92 -4.16 -11.08
C ALA A 130 -12.10 -5.41 -11.42
N THR A 131 -10.80 -5.44 -11.11
CA THR A 131 -9.96 -6.64 -11.31
C THR A 131 -10.27 -7.72 -10.26
N TRP A 132 -10.61 -7.32 -9.03
CA TRP A 132 -11.06 -8.22 -7.98
C TRP A 132 -12.43 -8.84 -8.25
N TYR A 133 -13.41 -8.06 -8.71
CA TYR A 133 -14.75 -8.58 -9.05
C TYR A 133 -14.73 -9.51 -10.27
N LYS A 134 -13.83 -9.27 -11.24
CA LYS A 134 -13.59 -10.19 -12.37
C LYS A 134 -12.90 -11.50 -11.95
N SER A 135 -11.98 -11.46 -10.98
CA SER A 135 -11.28 -12.67 -10.51
C SER A 135 -12.21 -13.61 -9.72
N LYS A 136 -13.12 -13.07 -8.89
CA LYS A 136 -14.17 -13.91 -8.23
C LYS A 136 -15.20 -14.48 -9.20
N LYS A 137 -15.52 -13.79 -10.32
CA LYS A 137 -16.41 -14.35 -11.36
C LYS A 137 -15.77 -15.47 -12.18
N GLN A 138 -14.45 -15.47 -12.39
CA GLN A 138 -13.77 -16.56 -13.08
C GLN A 138 -13.62 -17.82 -12.21
N LEU A 139 -13.38 -17.67 -10.90
CA LEU A 139 -13.39 -18.81 -9.97
C LEU A 139 -14.79 -19.43 -9.76
N PHE A 140 -15.87 -18.69 -10.09
CA PHE A 140 -17.23 -19.22 -10.16
C PHE A 140 -17.67 -19.72 -11.55
N GLN A 141 -16.80 -19.65 -12.57
CA GLN A 141 -17.09 -20.19 -13.92
C GLN A 141 -16.43 -21.55 -14.20
N PHE A 142 -15.57 -22.05 -13.30
CA PHE A 142 -14.87 -23.34 -13.50
C PHE A 142 -15.53 -24.56 -12.84
N PHE A 143 -16.65 -24.40 -12.13
CA PHE A 143 -17.50 -25.52 -11.71
C PHE A 143 -18.82 -25.50 -12.49
N ARG A 144 -18.79 -25.97 -13.74
CA ARG A 144 -19.98 -26.38 -14.47
C ARG A 144 -19.73 -27.74 -15.13
N ILE A 145 -19.76 -28.79 -14.30
CA ILE A 145 -19.98 -30.16 -14.78
C ILE A 145 -21.05 -30.82 -13.88
N SER A 146 -22.21 -31.00 -14.51
CA SER A 146 -23.35 -31.90 -14.26
C SER A 146 -24.05 -32.02 -12.88
N PRO A 147 -25.38 -31.77 -12.79
CA PRO A 147 -26.18 -31.74 -11.56
C PRO A 147 -26.76 -33.12 -11.16
N GLN A 148 -25.93 -34.17 -11.05
CA GLN A 148 -26.40 -35.52 -10.65
C GLN A 148 -25.62 -36.17 -9.49
N PHE A 149 -24.68 -35.47 -8.86
CA PHE A 149 -23.84 -36.02 -7.78
C PHE A 149 -23.70 -35.09 -6.56
N ILE A 150 -24.77 -34.40 -6.16
CA ILE A 150 -24.83 -33.65 -4.89
C ILE A 150 -25.77 -34.41 -3.94
N TRP A 151 -25.33 -35.58 -3.48
CA TRP A 151 -25.94 -36.31 -2.35
C TRP A 151 -24.93 -37.16 -1.58
N LEU A 152 -23.65 -36.74 -1.51
CA LEU A 152 -22.66 -37.43 -0.67
C LEU A 152 -21.56 -36.53 -0.05
N ALA A 153 -21.69 -35.21 -0.06
CA ALA A 153 -20.69 -34.30 0.53
C ALA A 153 -21.29 -33.21 1.43
N PHE A 154 -22.44 -33.49 2.05
CA PHE A 154 -23.09 -32.60 3.03
C PHE A 154 -23.40 -33.32 4.35
N LYS A 155 -22.58 -34.32 4.69
CA LYS A 155 -22.69 -35.06 5.96
C LYS A 155 -21.29 -35.35 6.51
N CYS A 156 -20.59 -34.28 6.87
CA CYS A 156 -19.45 -34.25 7.78
C CYS A 156 -19.01 -32.78 7.86
N TYR A 157 -19.64 -31.97 8.71
CA TYR A 157 -19.14 -30.71 9.30
C TYR A 157 -20.32 -29.94 9.93
N PHE A 158 -20.96 -30.55 10.93
CA PHE A 158 -21.87 -30.01 11.97
C PHE A 158 -22.51 -31.27 12.57
N VAL A 159 -22.25 -31.70 13.80
CA VAL A 159 -22.62 -31.10 15.08
C VAL A 159 -21.78 -31.76 16.18
N GLU A 160 -21.10 -30.97 17.03
CA GLU A 160 -20.80 -31.38 18.41
C GLU A 160 -22.00 -31.00 19.27
N PHE A 161 -22.55 -31.98 20.01
CA PHE A 161 -23.62 -31.88 21.02
C PHE A 161 -25.00 -31.33 20.60
#